data_AF-A0A2G2PNI4-F1
#
_entry.id   AF-A0A2G2PNI4-F1
#
_cell.length_a   1.000
_cell.length_b   1.000
_cell.length_c   1.000
_cell.angle_alpha   90.00
_cell.angle_beta   90.00
_cell.angle_gamma   90.00
#
_symmetry.space_group_name_H-M   'P 1'
#
loop_
_entity.id
_entity.type
_entity.pdbx_description
1 polymer ?
#
loop_
_entity_poly.entity_id
_entity_poly.type
_entity_poly.pdbx_seq_one_letter_code
_entity_poly.pdbx_strand_id
1 'polypeptide(L)'
;MKKYQEIEKLKSIYKKNSIQIKPLKRANFEGFVLAEITIEKQSWKIYIDDEYGDCSKDKPLVAFYLMLFSLDVYDDSLDYLDWCNQNKINASDLKWLTYYKSLEKTYSELKHILGDLDPCIDSFDYQIRNGVIDALFASEV
;
A
#
# COMPACT_ATOMS: atom_id res chain seq x y z
N MET A 1 15.15 -22.37 9.76
CA MET A 1 14.10 -21.37 9.53
C MET A 1 14.59 -20.41 8.45
N LYS A 2 13.78 -20.15 7.42
CA LYS A 2 14.08 -19.03 6.50
C LYS A 2 13.98 -17.74 7.32
N LYS A 3 15.03 -16.92 7.29
CA LYS A 3 15.06 -15.59 7.90
C LYS A 3 14.02 -14.73 7.15
N TYR A 4 13.07 -14.13 7.88
CA TYR A 4 11.97 -13.27 7.38
C TYR A 4 10.92 -13.99 6.50
N GLN A 5 10.03 -14.74 7.13
CA GLN A 5 8.95 -15.47 6.44
C GLN A 5 7.90 -14.53 5.83
N GLU A 6 7.68 -13.39 6.48
CA GLU A 6 6.83 -12.28 6.06
C GLU A 6 7.18 -11.77 4.66
N ILE A 7 8.47 -11.59 4.36
CA ILE A 7 8.95 -11.16 3.04
C ILE A 7 8.66 -12.23 1.99
N GLU A 8 8.84 -13.51 2.33
CA GLU A 8 8.59 -14.61 1.40
C GLU A 8 7.09 -14.75 1.09
N LYS A 9 6.21 -14.51 2.07
CA LYS A 9 4.76 -14.46 1.89
C LYS A 9 4.39 -13.32 0.92
N LEU A 10 4.92 -12.11 1.16
CA LEU A 10 4.69 -10.95 0.32
C LEU A 10 5.17 -11.18 -1.13
N LYS A 11 6.38 -11.75 -1.31
CA LYS A 11 6.92 -12.14 -2.62
C LYS A 11 6.04 -13.14 -3.34
N SER A 12 5.51 -14.13 -2.61
CA SER A 12 4.65 -15.16 -3.21
C SER A 12 3.37 -14.54 -3.77
N ILE A 13 2.72 -13.65 -3.02
CA ILE A 13 1.52 -12.94 -3.46
C ILE A 13 1.84 -12.07 -4.69
N TYR A 14 2.94 -11.30 -4.63
CA TYR A 14 3.36 -10.43 -5.71
C TYR A 14 3.58 -11.19 -7.03
N LYS A 15 4.35 -12.29 -6.98
CA LYS A 15 4.69 -13.10 -8.16
C LYS A 15 3.49 -13.85 -8.71
N LYS A 16 2.68 -14.46 -7.83
CA LYS A 16 1.50 -15.24 -8.23
C LYS A 16 0.52 -14.41 -9.04
N ASN A 17 0.33 -13.14 -8.67
CA ASN A 17 -0.67 -12.27 -9.28
C ASN A 17 -0.07 -11.34 -10.37
N SER A 18 1.22 -11.47 -10.71
CA SER A 18 1.87 -10.62 -11.72
C SER A 18 1.64 -9.12 -11.49
N ILE A 19 1.74 -8.68 -10.24
CA ILE A 19 1.41 -7.31 -9.83
C ILE A 19 2.41 -6.33 -10.45
N GLN A 20 1.90 -5.18 -10.89
CA GLN A 20 2.73 -4.06 -11.34
C GLN A 20 2.27 -2.79 -10.63
N ILE A 21 3.22 -2.04 -10.08
CA ILE A 21 2.94 -0.78 -9.38
C ILE A 21 3.75 0.33 -10.02
N LYS A 22 3.05 1.37 -10.45
CA LYS A 22 3.63 2.53 -11.12
C LYS A 22 3.25 3.80 -10.38
N PRO A 23 4.20 4.46 -9.71
CA PRO A 23 4.00 5.81 -9.20
C PRO A 23 3.64 6.75 -10.36
N LEU A 24 2.57 7.53 -10.22
CA LEU A 24 2.09 8.46 -11.23
C LEU A 24 2.46 9.91 -10.89
N LYS A 25 2.06 10.39 -9.71
CA LYS A 25 2.32 11.76 -9.26
C LYS A 25 2.33 11.85 -7.74
N ARG A 26 3.21 12.69 -7.19
CA ARG A 26 3.10 13.09 -5.78
C ARG A 26 1.84 13.92 -5.58
N ALA A 27 1.18 13.70 -4.45
CA ALA A 27 0.02 14.48 -4.10
C ALA A 27 0.44 15.86 -3.55
N ASN A 28 -0.48 16.82 -3.58
CA ASN A 28 -0.21 18.19 -3.13
C ASN A 28 -0.28 18.34 -1.59
N PHE A 29 -0.38 17.22 -0.86
CA PHE A 29 -0.44 17.15 0.59
C PHE A 29 0.58 16.11 1.06
N GLU A 30 0.94 16.17 2.34
CA GLU A 30 2.15 15.52 2.86
C GLU A 30 2.17 14.00 2.64
N GLY A 31 3.33 13.47 2.24
CA GLY A 31 3.61 12.03 2.22
C GLY A 31 3.04 11.23 1.05
N PHE A 32 1.91 11.62 0.45
CA PHE A 32 1.23 10.70 -0.48
C PHE A 32 1.74 10.73 -1.92
N VAL A 33 1.75 9.55 -2.54
CA VAL A 33 1.93 9.37 -3.99
C VAL A 33 0.72 8.64 -4.57
N LEU A 34 0.17 9.16 -5.68
CA LEU A 34 -0.81 8.41 -6.45
C LEU A 34 -0.07 7.36 -7.27
N ALA A 35 -0.38 6.09 -7.05
CA ALA A 35 0.14 4.97 -7.82
C ALA A 35 -0.98 4.29 -8.62
N GLU A 36 -0.61 3.76 -9.78
CA GLU A 36 -1.43 2.83 -10.55
C GLU A 36 -0.97 1.41 -10.26
N ILE A 37 -1.90 0.57 -9.84
CA ILE A 37 -1.67 -0.85 -9.61
C ILE A 37 -2.37 -1.60 -10.71
N THR A 38 -1.65 -2.48 -11.39
CA THR A 38 -2.19 -3.32 -12.45
C THR A 38 -2.00 -4.77 -12.06
N ILE A 39 -3.10 -5.52 -12.11
CA ILE A 39 -3.13 -6.96 -11.91
C ILE A 39 -3.85 -7.53 -13.12
N GLU A 40 -3.16 -8.39 -13.88
CA GLU A 40 -3.64 -8.90 -15.17
C GLU A 40 -4.02 -7.80 -16.18
N LYS A 41 -5.32 -7.50 -16.32
CA LYS A 41 -5.89 -6.52 -17.26
C LYS A 41 -6.66 -5.40 -16.56
N GLN A 42 -6.66 -5.38 -15.24
CA GLN A 42 -7.39 -4.41 -14.44
C GLN A 42 -6.40 -3.48 -13.75
N SER A 43 -6.80 -2.21 -13.60
CA SER A 43 -5.96 -1.19 -13.00
C SER A 43 -6.74 -0.33 -12.01
N TRP A 44 -6.10 -0.04 -10.88
CA TRP A 44 -6.65 0.80 -9.80
C TRP A 44 -5.69 1.93 -9.50
N LYS A 45 -6.24 3.05 -9.01
CA LYS A 45 -5.46 4.20 -8.58
C LYS A 45 -5.60 4.36 -7.08
N ILE A 46 -4.48 4.23 -6.38
CA ILE A 46 -4.43 4.29 -4.91
C ILE A 46 -3.43 5.36 -4.50
N TYR A 47 -3.82 6.18 -3.53
CA TYR A 47 -2.88 7.04 -2.82
C TYR A 47 -2.14 6.20 -1.79
N ILE A 48 -0.83 6.11 -1.96
CA ILE A 48 0.08 5.39 -1.08
C ILE A 48 0.76 6.40 -0.18
N ASP A 49 0.79 6.14 1.13
CA ASP A 49 1.66 6.88 2.04
C ASP A 49 3.13 6.54 1.73
N ASP A 50 3.84 7.53 1.22
CA ASP A 50 5.22 7.45 0.77
C ASP A 50 6.07 8.52 1.46
N GLU A 51 5.89 8.65 2.78
CA GLU A 51 6.62 9.59 3.67
C GLU A 51 8.13 9.58 3.41
N TYR A 52 8.70 8.40 3.18
CA TYR A 52 10.14 8.22 2.98
C TYR A 52 10.61 8.18 1.52
N GLY A 53 9.71 8.29 0.53
CA GLY A 53 10.09 8.23 -0.88
C GLY A 53 10.51 6.83 -1.37
N ASP A 54 9.97 5.79 -0.75
CA ASP A 54 10.30 4.39 -0.99
C ASP A 54 9.42 3.72 -2.06
N CYS A 55 8.28 4.31 -2.40
CA CYS A 55 7.41 3.87 -3.48
C CYS A 55 8.03 4.18 -4.85
N SER A 56 8.87 3.27 -5.34
CA SER A 56 9.55 3.39 -6.64
C SER A 56 9.38 2.14 -7.51
N LYS A 57 9.56 2.31 -8.83
CA LYS A 57 9.59 1.19 -9.79
C LYS A 57 10.78 0.24 -9.57
N ASP A 58 11.85 0.75 -8.98
CA ASP A 58 13.07 -0.01 -8.72
C ASP A 58 12.94 -0.87 -7.46
N LYS A 59 11.91 -0.61 -6.64
CA LYS A 59 11.60 -1.35 -5.41
C LYS A 59 10.15 -1.85 -5.42
N PRO A 60 9.76 -2.70 -6.39
CA PRO A 60 8.37 -3.13 -6.59
C PRO A 60 7.75 -3.79 -5.36
N LEU A 61 8.54 -4.57 -4.61
CA LEU A 61 8.05 -5.25 -3.40
C LEU A 61 7.78 -4.27 -2.25
N VAL A 62 8.59 -3.21 -2.13
CA VAL A 62 8.36 -2.12 -1.17
C VAL A 62 7.12 -1.33 -1.55
N ALA A 63 6.97 -0.99 -2.84
CA ALA A 63 5.76 -0.33 -3.33
C ALA A 63 4.50 -1.17 -3.09
N PHE A 64 4.61 -2.50 -3.19
CA PHE A 64 3.50 -3.42 -2.89
C PHE A 64 3.17 -3.48 -1.41
N TYR A 65 4.17 -3.56 -0.54
CA TYR A 65 3.99 -3.42 0.91
C TYR A 65 3.25 -2.11 1.26
N LEU A 66 3.72 -0.97 0.74
CA LEU A 66 3.12 0.34 1.03
C LEU A 66 1.68 0.45 0.53
N MET A 67 1.37 -0.18 -0.62
CA MET A 67 0.01 -0.28 -1.14
C MET A 67 -0.90 -1.08 -0.20
N LEU A 68 -0.46 -2.26 0.24
CA LEU A 68 -1.22 -3.08 1.19
C LEU A 68 -1.42 -2.31 2.50
N PHE A 69 -0.37 -1.69 3.02
CA PHE A 69 -0.44 -0.89 4.24
C PHE A 69 -1.46 0.26 4.13
N SER A 70 -1.53 0.94 2.99
CA SER A 70 -2.52 2.00 2.77
C SER A 70 -3.97 1.49 2.73
N LEU A 71 -4.17 0.24 2.26
CA LEU A 71 -5.48 -0.41 2.25
C LEU A 71 -5.87 -1.00 3.60
N ASP A 72 -4.88 -1.46 4.37
CA ASP A 72 -5.03 -1.93 5.74
C ASP A 72 -5.48 -0.78 6.66
N VAL A 73 -4.83 0.38 6.56
CA VAL A 73 -5.25 1.63 7.22
C VAL A 73 -6.70 2.01 6.87
N TYR A 74 -7.13 1.78 5.63
CA TYR A 74 -8.52 2.02 5.23
C TYR A 74 -9.51 1.05 5.89
N ASP A 75 -9.16 -0.23 5.96
CA ASP A 75 -10.01 -1.28 6.57
C ASP A 75 -10.11 -1.13 8.10
N ASP A 76 -9.01 -0.71 8.74
CA ASP A 76 -8.94 -0.46 10.18
C ASP A 76 -9.62 0.85 10.60
N SER A 77 -9.90 1.75 9.67
CA SER A 77 -10.55 3.03 9.97
C SER A 77 -12.03 2.84 10.27
N LEU A 78 -12.51 3.43 11.38
CA LEU A 78 -13.91 3.32 11.80
C LEU A 78 -14.88 4.02 10.83
N ASP A 79 -14.46 5.16 10.30
CA ASP A 79 -15.21 5.95 9.34
C ASP A 79 -14.27 6.89 8.56
N TYR A 80 -14.85 7.75 7.72
CA TYR A 80 -14.12 8.73 6.93
C TYR A 80 -13.32 9.74 7.78
N LEU A 81 -13.84 10.19 8.92
CA LEU A 81 -13.16 11.17 9.76
C LEU A 81 -11.96 10.53 10.46
N ASP A 82 -12.13 9.29 10.93
CA ASP A 82 -11.04 8.50 11.48
C ASP A 82 -9.94 8.26 10.43
N TRP A 83 -10.31 7.81 9.23
CA TRP A 83 -9.38 7.63 8.12
C TRP A 83 -8.61 8.92 7.78
N CYS A 84 -9.32 10.06 7.72
CA CYS A 84 -8.66 11.34 7.50
C CYS A 84 -7.67 11.69 8.62
N ASN A 85 -8.00 11.43 9.88
CA ASN A 85 -7.11 11.69 11.01
C ASN A 85 -5.85 10.82 10.95
N GLN A 86 -6.00 9.52 10.71
CA GLN A 86 -4.87 8.58 10.59
C GLN A 86 -3.90 9.01 9.47
N ASN A 87 -4.44 9.52 8.36
CA ASN A 87 -3.66 9.94 7.19
C ASN A 87 -3.27 11.43 7.20
N LYS A 88 -3.57 12.18 8.28
CA LYS A 88 -3.35 13.65 8.38
C LYS A 88 -3.99 14.44 7.22
N ILE A 89 -5.13 13.97 6.72
CA ILE A 89 -5.88 14.57 5.62
C ILE A 89 -6.91 15.56 6.16
N ASN A 90 -7.06 16.71 5.50
CA ASN A 90 -8.14 17.64 5.81
C ASN A 90 -9.50 17.07 5.35
N ALA A 91 -10.31 16.62 6.32
CA ALA A 91 -11.63 16.04 6.08
C ALA A 91 -12.63 16.99 5.36
N SER A 92 -12.39 18.30 5.40
CA SER A 92 -13.25 19.31 4.75
C SER A 92 -13.12 19.32 3.22
N ASP A 93 -12.06 18.72 2.67
CA ASP A 93 -11.86 18.62 1.23
C ASP A 93 -12.63 17.42 0.66
N LEU A 94 -13.75 17.71 -0.01
CA LEU A 94 -14.70 16.72 -0.53
C LEU A 94 -14.10 15.75 -1.55
N LYS A 95 -12.93 16.05 -2.13
CA LYS A 95 -12.25 15.11 -3.01
C LYS A 95 -11.84 13.83 -2.26
N TRP A 96 -11.53 13.95 -0.97
CA TRP A 96 -11.15 12.83 -0.11
C TRP A 96 -12.33 11.97 0.26
N LEU A 97 -13.49 12.57 0.53
CA LEU A 97 -14.71 11.81 0.74
C LEU A 97 -15.08 11.00 -0.51
N THR A 98 -14.92 11.60 -1.68
CA THR A 98 -15.15 10.90 -2.96
C THR A 98 -14.17 9.75 -3.15
N TYR A 99 -12.88 9.98 -2.85
CA TYR A 99 -11.85 8.96 -2.93
C TYR A 99 -12.07 7.83 -1.93
N TYR A 100 -12.33 8.14 -0.66
CA TYR A 100 -12.64 7.18 0.40
C TYR A 100 -13.82 6.28 0.03
N LYS A 101 -14.91 6.85 -0.52
CA LYS A 101 -16.03 6.05 -1.03
C LYS A 101 -15.63 5.13 -2.19
N SER A 102 -14.71 5.56 -3.04
CA SER A 102 -14.19 4.73 -4.14
C SER A 102 -13.27 3.61 -3.66
N LEU A 103 -12.69 3.73 -2.45
CA LEU A 103 -11.85 2.70 -1.85
C LEU A 103 -12.65 1.45 -1.51
N GLU A 104 -13.93 1.55 -1.15
CA GLU A 104 -14.77 0.37 -0.85
C GLU A 104 -14.77 -0.62 -2.02
N LYS A 105 -15.05 -0.13 -3.23
CA LYS A 105 -15.01 -0.94 -4.44
C LYS A 105 -13.59 -1.47 -4.72
N THR A 106 -12.59 -0.60 -4.63
CA THR A 106 -11.19 -0.96 -4.89
C THR A 106 -10.70 -2.06 -3.94
N TYR A 107 -10.95 -1.90 -2.65
CA TYR A 107 -10.62 -2.84 -1.59
C TYR A 107 -11.32 -4.18 -1.82
N SER A 108 -12.62 -4.17 -2.10
CA SER A 108 -13.37 -5.41 -2.37
C SER A 108 -12.85 -6.16 -3.60
N GLU A 109 -12.52 -5.45 -4.69
CA GLU A 109 -11.98 -6.06 -5.90
C GLU A 109 -10.58 -6.64 -5.66
N LEU A 110 -9.70 -5.89 -4.99
CA LEU A 110 -8.36 -6.37 -4.65
C LEU A 110 -8.38 -7.53 -3.68
N LYS A 111 -9.26 -7.51 -2.67
CA LYS A 111 -9.44 -8.63 -1.72
C LYS A 111 -9.93 -9.89 -2.41
N HIS A 112 -10.81 -9.76 -3.41
CA HIS A 112 -11.25 -10.90 -4.22
C HIS A 112 -10.11 -11.54 -5.03
N ILE A 113 -9.18 -10.73 -5.53
CA ILE A 113 -8.05 -11.19 -6.36
C ILE A 113 -6.90 -11.72 -5.51
N LEU A 114 -6.49 -10.97 -4.50
CA LEU A 114 -5.28 -11.23 -3.70
C LEU A 114 -5.56 -12.10 -2.47
N GLY A 115 -6.80 -12.20 -2.02
CA GLY A 115 -7.15 -12.72 -0.70
C GLY A 115 -7.04 -11.63 0.36
N ASP A 116 -6.61 -12.00 1.57
CA ASP A 116 -6.40 -11.02 2.64
C ASP A 116 -5.34 -9.98 2.25
N LEU A 117 -5.67 -8.70 2.45
CA LEU A 117 -4.82 -7.56 2.10
C LEU A 117 -3.82 -7.23 3.23
N ASP A 118 -3.24 -8.27 3.82
CA ASP A 118 -2.28 -8.20 4.92
C ASP A 118 -0.91 -7.71 4.40
N PRO A 119 -0.37 -6.57 4.88
CA PRO A 119 0.96 -6.08 4.53
C PRO A 119 2.10 -7.06 4.86
N CYS A 120 1.83 -8.08 5.66
CA CYS A 120 2.74 -9.13 6.15
C CYS A 120 3.84 -8.64 7.09
N ILE A 121 4.20 -7.36 7.03
CA ILE A 121 5.24 -6.71 7.81
C ILE A 121 4.55 -5.67 8.71
N ASP A 122 4.93 -5.66 9.99
CA ASP A 122 4.35 -4.74 10.97
C ASP A 122 4.74 -3.28 10.65
N SER A 123 3.81 -2.35 10.83
CA SER A 123 4.02 -0.94 10.53
C SER A 123 5.09 -0.32 11.45
N PHE A 124 5.20 -0.77 12.69
CA PHE A 124 6.25 -0.36 13.61
C PHE A 124 7.63 -0.77 13.09
N ASP A 125 7.77 -1.99 12.56
CA ASP A 125 9.02 -2.46 11.96
C ASP A 125 9.46 -1.57 10.80
N TYR A 126 8.50 -1.12 9.97
CA TYR A 126 8.73 -0.15 8.90
C TYR A 126 9.20 1.20 9.42
N GLN A 127 8.53 1.74 10.44
CA GLN A 127 8.87 3.04 11.05
C GLN A 127 10.27 3.04 11.67
N ILE A 128 10.67 1.98 12.38
CA ILE A 128 11.98 1.90 13.02
C ILE A 128 13.11 1.41 12.09
N ARG A 129 12.79 1.08 10.83
CA ARG A 129 13.72 0.55 9.81
C ARG A 129 14.60 -0.57 10.36
N ASN A 130 13.98 -1.59 10.93
CA ASN A 130 14.72 -2.72 11.48
C ASN A 130 15.28 -3.65 10.37
N GLY A 131 15.92 -4.75 10.78
CA GLY A 131 16.52 -5.71 9.86
C GLY A 131 15.56 -6.44 8.92
N VAL A 132 14.24 -6.44 9.17
CA VAL A 132 13.21 -6.95 8.24
C VAL A 132 13.08 -5.98 7.07
N ILE A 133 13.08 -4.68 7.35
CA ILE A 133 12.98 -3.63 6.34
C ILE A 133 14.22 -3.59 5.46
N ASP A 134 15.41 -3.71 6.05
CA ASP A 134 16.64 -3.84 5.25
C ASP A 134 16.56 -5.02 4.26
N ALA A 135 15.98 -6.15 4.70
CA ALA A 135 15.78 -7.31 3.86
C ALA A 135 14.68 -7.11 2.81
N LEU A 136 13.63 -6.35 3.11
CA LEU A 136 12.61 -5.96 2.14
C LEU A 136 13.21 -5.08 1.04
N PHE A 137 14.10 -4.15 1.39
CA PHE A 137 14.77 -3.27 0.43
C PHE A 137 15.78 -4.01 -0.44
N ALA A 138 16.44 -5.02 0.11
CA ALA A 138 17.37 -5.88 -0.62
C ALA A 138 16.68 -6.97 -1.45
N SER A 139 15.34 -7.07 -1.39
CA SER A 139 14.59 -8.14 -2.02
C SER A 139 14.27 -7.88 -3.48
N GLU A 140 14.60 -8.86 -4.32
CA GLU A 140 14.21 -8.91 -5.73
C GLU A 140 12.94 -9.75 -5.92
N VAL A 141 12.12 -9.40 -6.92
CA VAL A 141 10.91 -10.12 -7.34
C VAL A 141 10.94 -10.48 -8.80
#